data_AF-A0A383BPE4-F1
#
_entry.id   AF-A0A383BPE4-F1
#
_cell.length_a   1.000
_cell.length_b   1.000
_cell.length_c   1.000
_cell.angle_alpha   90.00
_cell.angle_beta   90.00
_cell.angle_gamma   90.00
#
_symmetry.space_group_name_H-M   'P 1'
#
loop_
_entity.id
_entity.type
_entity.pdbx_description
1 polymer ?
#
loop_
_entity_poly.entity_id
_entity_poly.type
_entity_poly.pdbx_seq_one_letter_code
_entity_poly.pdbx_strand_id
1 'polypeptide(L)'
;MVALALVAGTFAQGNERPLWPNGTPGAKGNSPRDIPTLTPFPAPTGNNSGSAIVICPGGGYGGLASHEGQTYAQFLQMHGINGFVLKYRLGSAGYRHPIMLGD
;
A
#
# COMPACT_ATOMS: atom_id res chain seq x y z
N MET A 1 -5.71 -12.60 39.48
CA MET A 1 -5.49 -11.39 38.66
C MET A 1 -4.83 -11.83 37.36
N VAL A 2 -5.54 -11.79 36.24
CA VAL A 2 -4.93 -12.06 34.92
C VAL A 2 -4.38 -10.73 34.43
N ALA A 3 -3.06 -10.63 34.30
CA ALA A 3 -2.42 -9.46 33.71
C ALA A 3 -2.72 -9.47 32.20
N LEU A 4 -3.60 -8.57 31.77
CA LEU A 4 -3.78 -8.27 30.35
C LEU A 4 -2.58 -7.44 29.91
N ALA A 5 -1.56 -8.09 29.35
CA ALA A 5 -0.46 -7.40 28.71
C ALA A 5 -0.96 -6.79 27.38
N LEU A 6 -1.20 -5.49 27.35
CA LEU A 6 -1.28 -4.76 26.08
C LEU A 6 0.13 -4.77 25.46
N VAL A 7 0.36 -5.67 24.52
CA VAL A 7 1.49 -5.56 23.62
C VAL A 7 1.14 -4.46 22.62
N ALA A 8 1.55 -3.23 22.92
CA ALA A 8 1.57 -2.15 21.94
C ALA A 8 2.67 -2.48 20.91
N GLY A 9 2.33 -3.33 19.94
CA GLY A 9 3.21 -3.65 18.83
C GLY A 9 3.44 -2.40 17.99
N THR A 10 4.68 -1.98 17.81
CA THR A 10 5.03 -0.97 16.83
C THR A 10 4.80 -1.54 15.43
N PHE A 11 3.89 -0.94 14.67
CA PHE A 11 3.71 -1.28 13.26
C PHE A 11 4.90 -0.77 12.45
N ALA A 12 5.69 -1.68 11.89
CA ALA A 12 6.74 -1.33 10.96
C ALA A 12 6.11 -0.93 9.62
N GLN A 13 6.42 0.27 9.15
CA GLN A 13 6.11 0.78 7.82
C GLN A 13 7.43 1.12 7.14
N GLY A 14 7.67 0.59 5.94
CA GLY A 14 8.82 0.97 5.15
C GLY A 14 8.53 2.19 4.26
N ASN A 15 9.59 2.71 3.63
CA ASN A 15 9.47 3.89 2.79
C ASN A 15 8.61 3.59 1.55
N GLU A 16 7.74 4.54 1.20
CA GLU A 16 7.03 4.57 -0.08
C GLU A 16 8.05 4.61 -1.23
N ARG A 17 7.86 3.77 -2.24
CA ARG A 17 8.78 3.66 -3.37
C ARG A 17 8.03 3.60 -4.70
N PRO A 18 8.60 4.16 -5.79
CA PRO A 18 8.04 3.99 -7.13
C PRO A 18 7.92 2.50 -7.50
N LEU A 19 6.82 2.15 -8.15
CA LEU A 19 6.62 0.80 -8.69
C LEU A 19 7.65 0.49 -9.79
N TRP A 20 7.94 1.49 -10.62
CA TRP A 20 8.86 1.39 -11.74
C TRP A 20 10.12 2.22 -11.46
N PRO A 21 11.31 1.59 -11.36
CA PRO A 21 12.54 2.31 -11.01
C PRO A 21 13.02 3.26 -12.11
N ASN A 22 12.70 2.97 -13.37
CA ASN A 22 13.22 3.68 -14.55
C ASN A 22 12.15 4.50 -15.28
N GLY A 23 11.15 4.98 -14.54
CA GLY A 23 10.03 5.73 -15.10
C GLY A 23 8.79 4.87 -15.35
N THR A 24 7.63 5.49 -15.25
CA THR A 24 6.34 4.79 -15.26
C THR A 24 5.81 4.66 -16.70
N PRO A 25 5.54 3.44 -17.17
CA PRO A 25 4.94 3.23 -18.49
C PRO A 25 3.63 4.02 -18.66
N GLY A 26 3.53 4.78 -19.76
CA GLY A 26 2.36 5.59 -20.07
C GLY A 26 2.14 6.81 -19.16
N ALA A 27 3.14 7.23 -18.38
CA ALA A 27 3.08 8.47 -17.62
C ALA A 27 2.95 9.70 -18.55
N LYS A 28 2.15 10.67 -18.12
CA LYS A 28 1.90 11.95 -18.78
C LYS A 28 2.83 13.07 -18.29
N GLY A 29 3.66 12.77 -17.30
CA GLY A 29 4.55 13.71 -16.63
C GLY A 29 5.37 13.01 -15.55
N ASN A 30 6.08 13.80 -14.75
CA ASN A 30 6.98 13.34 -13.69
C ASN A 30 6.54 13.82 -12.30
N SER A 31 5.30 14.28 -12.15
CA SER A 31 4.78 14.75 -10.87
C SER A 31 4.31 13.56 -10.01
N PRO A 32 4.14 13.71 -8.68
CA PRO A 32 3.77 12.58 -7.81
C PRO A 32 2.47 11.84 -8.19
N ARG A 33 1.55 12.48 -8.93
CA ARG A 33 0.33 11.86 -9.47
C ARG A 33 0.56 10.97 -10.70
N ASP A 34 1.73 11.09 -11.33
CA ASP A 34 2.12 10.35 -12.53
C ASP A 34 2.92 9.09 -12.20
N ILE A 35 3.32 8.93 -10.94
CA ILE A 35 4.21 7.88 -10.46
C ILE A 35 3.45 7.01 -9.46
N PRO A 36 3.00 5.81 -9.84
CA PRO A 36 2.42 4.86 -8.90
C PRO A 36 3.50 4.39 -7.93
N THR A 37 3.12 4.21 -6.68
CA THR A 37 4.03 3.83 -5.60
C THR A 37 3.46 2.71 -4.75
N LEU A 38 4.37 2.00 -4.07
CA LEU A 38 4.04 0.94 -3.13
C LEU A 38 4.64 1.27 -1.76
N THR A 39 3.82 1.16 -0.72
CA THR A 39 4.26 1.34 0.68
C THR A 39 4.21 0.01 1.41
N PRO A 40 5.37 -0.54 1.84
CA PRO A 40 5.42 -1.84 2.50
C PRO A 40 5.12 -1.75 4.00
N PHE A 41 4.40 -2.75 4.51
CA PHE A 41 4.07 -2.98 5.91
C PHE A 41 4.53 -4.41 6.28
N PRO A 42 5.83 -4.61 6.54
CA PRO A 42 6.39 -5.94 6.77
C PRO A 42 5.91 -6.55 8.09
N ALA A 43 5.53 -7.82 8.08
CA ALA A 43 5.21 -8.56 9.29
C ALA A 43 6.46 -8.72 10.19
N PRO A 44 6.32 -8.64 11.53
CA PRO A 44 7.44 -8.82 12.45
C PRO A 44 8.12 -10.17 12.24
N THR A 45 9.45 -10.21 12.25
CA THR A 45 10.24 -11.43 11.97
C THR A 45 9.80 -12.65 12.77
N GLY A 46 9.42 -12.47 14.03
CA GLY A 46 8.99 -13.57 14.91
C GLY A 46 7.61 -14.17 14.59
N ASN A 47 6.80 -13.51 13.76
CA ASN A 47 5.47 -13.97 13.34
C ASN A 47 5.29 -13.89 11.82
N ASN A 48 6.35 -13.73 11.05
CA ASN A 48 6.24 -13.53 9.61
C ASN A 48 5.97 -14.86 8.90
N SER A 49 4.77 -15.01 8.33
CA SER A 49 4.34 -16.19 7.58
C SER A 49 5.00 -16.33 6.20
N GLY A 50 5.70 -15.30 5.73
CA GLY A 50 6.19 -15.20 4.36
C GLY A 50 5.12 -14.82 3.33
N SER A 51 3.84 -14.79 3.72
CA SER A 51 2.74 -14.38 2.83
C SER A 51 2.69 -12.87 2.64
N ALA A 52 2.14 -12.43 1.51
CA ALA A 52 2.01 -11.03 1.15
C ALA A 52 0.66 -10.74 0.51
N ILE A 53 0.12 -9.54 0.79
CA ILE A 53 -1.11 -9.03 0.16
C ILE A 53 -0.85 -7.60 -0.32
N VAL A 54 -1.22 -7.35 -1.58
CA VAL A 54 -1.29 -5.99 -2.14
C VAL A 54 -2.69 -5.44 -1.92
N ILE A 55 -2.75 -4.28 -1.30
CA ILE A 55 -3.98 -3.56 -0.98
C ILE A 55 -4.12 -2.44 -2.00
N CYS A 56 -5.21 -2.48 -2.76
CA CYS A 56 -5.59 -1.45 -3.71
C CYS A 56 -6.74 -0.64 -3.09
N PRO A 57 -6.49 0.54 -2.50
CA PRO A 57 -7.55 1.36 -1.91
C PRO A 57 -8.61 1.69 -2.96
N GLY A 58 -9.87 1.72 -2.58
CA GLY A 58 -10.97 2.14 -3.46
C GLY A 58 -11.01 3.65 -3.67
N GLY A 59 -12.18 4.14 -4.12
CA GLY A 59 -12.38 5.54 -4.51
C GLY A 59 -12.75 5.74 -5.99
N GLY A 60 -13.17 4.66 -6.68
CA GLY A 60 -13.77 4.71 -8.01
C GLY A 60 -12.86 5.32 -9.09
N TYR A 61 -11.53 5.17 -8.94
CA TYR A 61 -10.51 5.84 -9.76
C TYR A 61 -10.50 7.38 -9.70
N GLY A 62 -11.37 8.01 -8.91
CA GLY A 62 -11.36 9.45 -8.67
C GLY A 62 -10.47 9.87 -7.50
N GLY A 63 -10.26 8.96 -6.55
CA GLY A 63 -9.44 9.16 -5.35
C GLY A 63 -8.95 7.83 -4.79
N LEU A 64 -8.21 7.91 -3.69
CA LEU A 64 -7.81 6.78 -2.86
C LEU A 64 -8.40 6.96 -1.48
N ALA A 65 -9.27 6.03 -1.06
CA ALA A 65 -9.87 6.10 0.27
C ALA A 65 -8.81 5.87 1.36
N SER A 66 -8.56 6.89 2.18
CA SER A 66 -7.52 6.86 3.21
C SER A 66 -7.70 5.73 4.24
N HIS A 67 -8.94 5.30 4.47
CA HIS A 67 -9.29 4.23 5.41
C HIS A 67 -9.18 2.82 4.81
N GLU A 68 -8.94 2.67 3.52
CA GLU A 68 -8.87 1.37 2.82
C GLU A 68 -7.42 0.90 2.56
N GLY A 69 -6.42 1.61 3.07
CA GLY A 69 -5.00 1.28 2.91
C GLY A 69 -4.34 0.83 4.21
N GLN A 70 -3.73 1.80 4.91
CA GLN A 70 -2.83 1.56 6.05
C GLN A 70 -3.45 0.70 7.16
N THR A 71 -4.69 0.93 7.56
CA THR A 71 -5.33 0.20 8.65
C THR A 71 -5.44 -1.30 8.35
N TYR A 72 -5.75 -1.67 7.11
CA TYR A 72 -5.77 -3.07 6.68
C TYR A 72 -4.36 -3.67 6.58
N ALA A 73 -3.39 -2.88 6.12
CA ALA A 73 -1.99 -3.33 6.09
C ALA A 73 -1.48 -3.65 7.50
N GLN A 74 -1.80 -2.81 8.48
CA GLN A 74 -1.50 -3.02 9.89
C GLN A 74 -2.25 -4.23 10.46
N PHE A 75 -3.53 -4.41 10.11
CA PHE A 75 -4.29 -5.61 10.48
C PHE A 75 -3.60 -6.89 10.01
N LEU A 76 -3.23 -6.95 8.73
CA LEU A 76 -2.51 -8.09 8.14
C LEU A 76 -1.14 -8.30 8.82
N GLN A 77 -0.44 -7.22 9.11
CA GLN A 77 0.85 -7.24 9.81
C GLN A 77 0.75 -7.90 11.20
N MET A 78 -0.33 -7.66 11.97
CA MET A 78 -0.59 -8.33 13.24
C MET A 78 -0.75 -9.85 13.07
N HIS A 79 -1.32 -10.26 11.95
CA HIS A 79 -1.57 -11.66 11.61
C HIS A 79 -0.40 -12.32 10.85
N GLY A 80 0.77 -11.69 10.84
CA GLY A 80 1.96 -12.28 10.24
C GLY A 80 2.02 -12.20 8.72
N ILE A 81 1.19 -11.37 8.10
CA ILE A 81 1.10 -11.18 6.64
C ILE A 81 1.73 -9.84 6.28
N ASN A 82 2.61 -9.84 5.28
CA ASN A 82 3.22 -8.60 4.78
C ASN A 82 2.20 -7.83 3.94
N GLY A 83 1.87 -6.60 4.33
CA GLY A 83 0.98 -5.73 3.58
C GLY A 83 1.75 -4.82 2.62
N PHE A 84 1.17 -4.51 1.48
CA PHE A 84 1.69 -3.51 0.55
C PHE A 84 0.55 -2.61 0.07
N VAL A 85 0.58 -1.32 0.38
CA VAL A 85 -0.47 -0.39 -0.06
C VAL A 85 -0.05 0.24 -1.38
N LEU A 86 -0.85 0.03 -2.42
CA LEU A 86 -0.66 0.59 -3.75
C LEU A 86 -1.31 1.98 -3.85
N LYS A 87 -0.52 2.96 -4.29
CA LYS A 87 -1.02 4.26 -4.75
C LYS A 87 -0.99 4.27 -6.27
N TYR A 88 -2.07 3.83 -6.90
CA TYR A 88 -2.20 3.80 -8.35
C TYR A 88 -2.58 5.17 -8.92
N ARG A 89 -2.38 5.35 -10.23
CA ARG A 89 -2.73 6.59 -10.95
C ARG A 89 -4.23 6.76 -11.10
N LEU A 90 -4.71 8.00 -11.03
CA LEU A 90 -6.14 8.30 -10.93
C LEU A 90 -6.72 8.95 -12.21
N GLY A 91 -8.01 8.70 -12.43
CA GLY A 91 -8.86 9.38 -13.41
C GLY A 91 -8.95 10.88 -13.21
N SER A 92 -9.00 11.32 -11.96
CA SER A 92 -8.95 12.74 -11.59
C SER A 92 -7.64 13.43 -12.01
N ALA A 93 -6.55 12.68 -12.17
CA ALA A 93 -5.27 13.15 -12.71
C ALA A 93 -5.15 12.98 -14.23
N GLY A 94 -6.21 12.51 -14.90
CA GLY A 94 -6.28 12.32 -16.35
C GLY A 94 -5.87 10.94 -16.84
N TYR A 95 -5.57 9.97 -15.96
CA TYR A 95 -5.31 8.58 -16.37
C TYR A 95 -6.61 7.81 -16.45
N ARG A 96 -6.99 7.31 -17.62
CA ARG A 96 -8.22 6.52 -17.77
C ARG A 96 -7.90 5.04 -17.87
N HIS A 97 -8.91 4.20 -17.65
CA HIS A 97 -8.82 2.79 -17.97
C HIS A 97 -8.24 2.60 -19.40
N PRO A 98 -7.24 1.70 -19.59
CA PRO A 98 -6.79 0.65 -18.67
C PRO A 98 -5.55 0.99 -17.83
N ILE A 99 -5.12 2.25 -17.73
CA ILE A 99 -3.82 2.61 -17.11
C ILE A 99 -3.62 2.01 -15.71
N MET A 100 -4.64 2.02 -14.87
CA MET A 100 -4.56 1.51 -13.49
C MET A 100 -4.36 0.00 -13.39
N LEU A 101 -4.55 -0.77 -14.48
CA LEU A 101 -4.24 -2.20 -14.52
C LEU A 101 -2.75 -2.48 -14.71
N GLY A 102 -1.98 -1.48 -15.16
CA GLY A 102 -0.53 -1.56 -15.30
C GLY A 102 0.23 -0.93 -14.12
N ASP A 103 -0.51 -0.46 -13.11
CA ASP A 103 -0.01 -0.05 -11.80
C ASP A 103 -0.24 -1.20 -10.80
#